data_AF-A0A7L3IE28-F1
#
_entry.id   AF-A0A7L3IE28-F1
#
_cell.length_a   1.000
_cell.length_b   1.000
_cell.length_c   1.000
_cell.angle_alpha   90.00
_cell.angle_beta   90.00
_cell.angle_gamma   90.00
#
_symmetry.space_group_name_H-M   'P 1'
#
loop_
_entity.id
_entity.type
_entity.pdbx_description
1 polymer ?
#
loop_
_entity_poly.entity_id
_entity_poly.type
_entity_poly.pdbx_seq_one_letter_code
_entity_poly.pdbx_strand_id
1 'polypeptide(L)'
;FAGYISQVLKNYTDRACDGEYVSLRCPHRTTISIQSSFYGRIVPSHQMCPSRYPHSYATLIKEDVACSVGTSLQKMLDECQDRRSCQFLVNSRLFGTDPCPGTGKYLLVWYKCRPNEYKSKVACEDDKLRLSCKKSMVIAIYSAIFGRTQGGSLECPYQNLGMPMIECQSATALQLMIKRCHGKRSCSIYASTYEFGDPCYPGIQKHLNVIYTCDNTPLLLPVDETEPPALSSSSMEPVGVSTEMALLSNILAAYAFITENPERAALYFVSGVCIGLVLTLLALVLRVSCRTD
;
A
#
# COMPACT_ATOMS: atom_id res chain seq x y z
N PHE A 1 18.02 3.10 -3.93
CA PHE A 1 17.73 1.65 -4.05
C PHE A 1 16.40 1.22 -3.40
N ALA A 2 16.03 1.71 -2.20
CA ALA A 2 14.73 1.40 -1.57
C ALA A 2 13.48 1.99 -2.27
N GLY A 3 13.63 3.08 -3.03
CA GLY A 3 12.50 3.80 -3.65
C GLY A 3 11.84 3.09 -4.84
N TYR A 4 12.59 2.39 -5.69
CA TYR A 4 12.04 1.77 -6.91
C TYR A 4 11.15 0.56 -6.59
N ILE A 5 11.57 -0.31 -5.67
CA ILE A 5 10.74 -1.45 -5.23
C ILE A 5 9.53 -0.96 -4.42
N SER A 6 9.70 0.06 -3.58
CA SER A 6 8.60 0.69 -2.86
C SER A 6 7.56 1.29 -3.81
N GLN A 7 7.99 1.88 -4.93
CA GLN A 7 7.09 2.41 -5.96
C GLN A 7 6.33 1.29 -6.68
N VAL A 8 6.99 0.21 -7.13
CA VAL A 8 6.30 -0.85 -7.88
C VAL A 8 5.33 -1.67 -7.01
N LEU A 9 5.59 -1.75 -5.70
CA LEU A 9 4.72 -2.44 -4.74
C LEU A 9 3.64 -1.55 -4.11
N LYS A 10 3.66 -0.24 -4.40
CA LYS A 10 2.67 0.69 -3.87
C LYS A 10 1.36 0.57 -4.66
N ASN A 11 0.25 0.62 -3.93
CA ASN A 11 -1.06 0.85 -4.55
C ASN A 11 -1.17 2.36 -4.82
N TYR A 12 -1.42 2.71 -6.07
CA TYR A 12 -1.62 4.09 -6.50
C TYR A 12 -3.11 4.39 -6.58
N THR A 13 -3.46 5.60 -6.14
CA THR A 13 -4.80 6.16 -6.29
C THR A 13 -4.65 7.53 -6.90
N ASP A 14 -5.13 7.69 -8.14
CA ASP A 14 -5.19 8.98 -8.82
C ASP A 14 -6.63 9.48 -8.89
N ARG A 15 -6.76 10.82 -8.91
CA ARG A 15 -8.05 11.52 -8.96
C ARG A 15 -8.01 12.61 -10.01
N ALA A 16 -9.15 12.82 -10.68
CA ALA A 16 -9.35 13.94 -11.59
C ALA A 16 -10.83 14.34 -11.62
N CYS A 17 -11.11 15.64 -11.59
CA CYS A 17 -12.47 16.16 -11.72
C CYS A 17 -12.92 16.17 -13.19
N ASP A 18 -14.22 16.28 -13.44
CA ASP A 18 -14.74 16.54 -14.79
C ASP A 18 -14.09 17.79 -15.39
N GLY A 19 -13.55 17.65 -16.61
CA GLY A 19 -12.82 18.71 -17.31
C GLY A 19 -11.34 18.82 -16.95
N GLU A 20 -10.82 17.96 -16.06
CA GLU A 20 -9.39 17.86 -15.77
C GLU A 20 -8.73 16.68 -16.48
N TYR A 21 -7.42 16.73 -16.62
CA TYR A 21 -6.64 15.60 -17.15
C TYR A 21 -6.30 14.64 -16.02
N VAL A 22 -6.57 13.35 -16.24
CA VAL A 22 -5.99 12.29 -15.42
C VAL A 22 -4.66 11.88 -16.03
N SER A 23 -3.61 11.64 -15.23
CA SER A 23 -2.30 11.21 -15.70
C SER A 23 -1.73 10.09 -14.82
N LEU A 24 -1.83 8.85 -15.29
CA LEU A 24 -1.24 7.68 -14.64
C LEU A 24 0.14 7.44 -15.23
N ARG A 25 1.15 7.25 -14.38
CA ARG A 25 2.53 6.99 -14.81
C ARG A 25 3.19 5.93 -13.94
N CYS A 26 3.78 4.94 -14.61
CA CYS A 26 4.60 3.92 -13.98
C CYS A 26 6.11 4.14 -14.24
N PRO A 27 6.99 3.73 -13.30
CA PRO A 27 8.43 3.72 -13.49
C PRO A 27 8.88 2.97 -14.76
N HIS A 28 10.14 3.18 -15.17
CA HIS A 28 10.70 2.48 -16.33
C HIS A 28 10.56 0.95 -16.20
N ARG A 29 10.29 0.27 -17.32
CA ARG A 29 10.07 -1.19 -17.42
C ARG A 29 8.89 -1.76 -16.62
N THR A 30 7.99 -0.89 -16.17
CA THR A 30 6.71 -1.30 -15.59
C THR A 30 5.54 -0.68 -16.36
N THR A 31 4.41 -1.36 -16.34
CA THR A 31 3.15 -0.94 -16.95
C THR A 31 2.03 -0.84 -15.92
N ILE A 32 1.05 -0.03 -16.25
CA ILE A 32 -0.14 0.21 -15.46
C ILE A 32 -0.99 -1.07 -15.47
N SER A 33 -1.36 -1.53 -14.28
CA SER A 33 -2.36 -2.57 -14.07
C SER A 33 -3.51 -1.99 -13.25
N ILE A 34 -4.61 -1.71 -13.94
CA ILE A 34 -5.83 -1.20 -13.32
C ILE A 34 -6.39 -2.25 -12.38
N GLN A 35 -6.68 -1.85 -11.14
CA GLN A 35 -7.32 -2.72 -10.14
C GLN A 35 -8.81 -2.42 -10.05
N SER A 36 -9.16 -1.14 -10.01
CA SER A 36 -10.54 -0.68 -10.00
C SER A 36 -10.61 0.76 -10.50
N SER A 37 -11.79 1.22 -10.89
CA SER A 37 -12.03 2.63 -11.12
C SER A 37 -13.48 2.99 -10.83
N PHE A 38 -13.68 4.26 -10.52
CA PHE A 38 -14.98 4.84 -10.25
C PHE A 38 -15.09 6.17 -10.98
N TYR A 39 -16.19 6.36 -11.67
CA TYR A 39 -16.54 7.65 -12.27
C TYR A 39 -17.96 8.02 -11.86
N GLY A 40 -18.10 9.16 -11.19
CA GLY A 40 -19.38 9.56 -10.59
C GLY A 40 -19.21 10.60 -9.48
N ARG A 41 -20.16 10.63 -8.56
CA ARG A 41 -20.10 11.42 -7.34
C ARG A 41 -20.70 10.63 -6.18
N ILE A 42 -19.89 10.41 -5.15
CA ILE A 42 -20.30 9.82 -3.87
C ILE A 42 -20.13 10.75 -2.67
N VAL A 43 -19.40 11.87 -2.85
CA VAL A 43 -19.28 12.92 -1.84
C VAL A 43 -19.72 14.28 -2.39
N PRO A 44 -20.27 15.16 -1.54
CA PRO A 44 -20.66 16.49 -1.95
C PRO A 44 -19.51 17.33 -2.54
N SER A 45 -19.84 18.30 -3.40
CA SER A 45 -18.89 19.15 -4.11
C SER A 45 -17.95 19.94 -3.20
N HIS A 46 -18.40 20.33 -2.01
CA HIS A 46 -17.56 21.02 -1.02
C HIS A 46 -16.41 20.14 -0.48
N GLN A 47 -16.54 18.82 -0.54
CA GLN A 47 -15.50 17.88 -0.09
C GLN A 47 -14.58 17.46 -1.23
N MET A 48 -15.11 17.33 -2.45
CA MET A 48 -14.35 16.88 -3.60
C MET A 48 -14.86 17.49 -4.91
N CYS A 49 -13.92 18.05 -5.67
CA CYS A 49 -14.17 18.76 -6.92
C CYS A 49 -15.21 19.88 -6.74
N PRO A 50 -14.84 20.97 -6.01
CA PRO A 50 -15.72 22.10 -5.82
C PRO A 50 -15.98 22.77 -7.17
N SER A 51 -17.24 23.11 -7.40
CA SER A 51 -17.61 23.82 -8.61
C SER A 51 -16.97 25.21 -8.65
N ARG A 52 -16.49 25.61 -9.83
CA ARG A 52 -15.94 26.96 -10.06
C ARG A 52 -17.01 28.05 -10.11
N TYR A 53 -18.29 27.67 -10.18
CA TYR A 53 -19.40 28.62 -10.18
C TYR A 53 -20.00 28.72 -8.77
N PRO A 54 -20.24 29.94 -8.25
CA PRO A 54 -20.89 30.13 -6.96
C PRO A 54 -22.32 29.58 -7.04
N HIS A 55 -22.54 28.41 -6.46
CA HIS A 55 -23.86 27.81 -6.36
C HIS A 55 -24.72 28.58 -5.35
N SER A 56 -25.99 28.80 -5.69
CA SER A 56 -27.01 29.13 -4.71
C SER A 56 -27.11 28.01 -3.67
N TYR A 57 -27.42 28.35 -2.41
CA TYR A 57 -27.64 27.39 -1.31
C TYR A 57 -28.62 26.25 -1.69
N ALA A 58 -29.52 26.48 -2.66
CA ALA A 58 -30.47 25.49 -3.16
C ALA A 58 -29.86 24.38 -4.05
N THR A 59 -28.68 24.60 -4.66
CA THR A 59 -28.02 23.60 -5.53
C THR A 59 -27.19 22.59 -4.73
N LEU A 60 -26.66 23.00 -3.58
CA LEU A 60 -25.91 22.14 -2.65
C LEU A 60 -26.78 21.05 -2.00
N ILE A 61 -28.10 21.24 -1.94
CA ILE A 61 -29.07 20.31 -1.33
C ILE A 61 -29.56 19.25 -2.35
N LYS A 62 -29.26 19.41 -3.65
CA LYS A 62 -29.75 18.57 -4.75
C LYS A 62 -28.66 17.76 -5.47
N GLU A 63 -27.46 17.68 -4.91
CA GLU A 63 -26.40 16.87 -5.50
C GLU A 63 -26.72 15.38 -5.35
N ASP A 64 -26.80 14.67 -6.47
CA ASP A 64 -26.93 13.22 -6.46
C ASP A 64 -25.59 12.60 -6.10
N VAL A 65 -25.47 12.19 -4.83
CA VAL A 65 -24.33 11.46 -4.26
C VAL A 65 -24.46 9.94 -4.40
N ALA A 66 -25.50 9.45 -5.08
CA ALA A 66 -25.64 8.05 -5.48
C ALA A 66 -25.35 7.86 -6.98
N CYS A 67 -24.41 8.65 -7.51
CA CYS A 67 -24.11 8.69 -8.93
C CYS A 67 -22.83 7.89 -9.25
N SER A 68 -22.96 6.81 -10.02
CA SER A 68 -21.80 6.01 -10.46
C SER A 68 -22.02 5.38 -11.84
N VAL A 69 -20.94 5.28 -12.62
CA VAL A 69 -20.93 4.67 -13.95
C VAL A 69 -20.24 3.31 -13.91
N GLY A 70 -20.93 2.26 -14.33
CA GLY A 70 -20.40 0.88 -14.34
C GLY A 70 -19.32 0.62 -15.40
N THR A 71 -19.29 1.39 -16.47
CA THR A 71 -18.32 1.29 -17.59
C THR A 71 -16.97 1.93 -17.29
N SER A 72 -16.80 2.58 -16.12
CA SER A 72 -15.54 3.21 -15.71
C SER A 72 -14.36 2.25 -15.79
N LEU A 73 -14.51 1.04 -15.22
CA LEU A 73 -13.42 0.06 -15.16
C LEU A 73 -13.01 -0.39 -16.56
N GLN A 74 -13.97 -0.73 -17.41
CA GLN A 74 -13.68 -1.16 -18.77
C GLN A 74 -12.96 -0.06 -19.55
N LYS A 75 -13.42 1.20 -19.43
CA LYS A 75 -12.77 2.32 -20.10
C LYS A 75 -11.33 2.52 -19.64
N MET A 76 -11.06 2.39 -18.34
CA MET A 76 -9.70 2.49 -17.81
C MET A 76 -8.80 1.34 -18.26
N LEU A 77 -9.36 0.13 -18.39
CA LEU A 77 -8.64 -1.01 -18.94
C LEU A 77 -8.28 -0.73 -20.40
N ASP A 78 -9.23 -0.32 -21.23
CA ASP A 78 -9.01 -0.09 -22.66
C ASP A 78 -8.00 1.06 -22.92
N GLU A 79 -8.06 2.14 -22.14
CA GLU A 79 -7.21 3.31 -22.34
C GLU A 79 -5.81 3.14 -21.74
N CYS A 80 -5.69 2.57 -20.54
CA CYS A 80 -4.47 2.65 -19.74
C CYS A 80 -3.80 1.30 -19.44
N GLN A 81 -4.49 0.17 -19.58
CA GLN A 81 -3.92 -1.14 -19.25
C GLN A 81 -2.67 -1.42 -20.10
N ASP A 82 -1.64 -1.97 -19.46
CA ASP A 82 -0.38 -2.35 -20.10
C ASP A 82 0.38 -1.19 -20.77
N ARG A 83 0.01 0.06 -20.47
CA ARG A 83 0.77 1.26 -20.86
C ARG A 83 1.66 1.72 -19.73
N ARG A 84 2.79 2.35 -20.07
CA ARG A 84 3.68 2.97 -19.08
C ARG A 84 3.14 4.32 -18.57
N SER A 85 2.50 5.07 -19.46
CA SER A 85 1.93 6.39 -19.20
C SER A 85 0.60 6.47 -19.92
N CYS A 86 -0.42 6.98 -19.22
CA CYS A 86 -1.76 7.18 -19.75
C CYS A 86 -2.25 8.56 -19.32
N GLN A 87 -2.70 9.38 -20.27
CA GLN A 87 -3.23 10.71 -19.98
C GLN A 87 -4.39 11.04 -20.91
N PHE A 88 -5.51 11.46 -20.35
CA PHE A 88 -6.68 11.89 -21.12
C PHE A 88 -7.56 12.86 -20.32
N LEU A 89 -8.40 13.61 -21.03
CA LEU A 89 -9.34 14.58 -20.45
C LEU A 89 -10.57 13.86 -19.91
N VAL A 90 -10.84 13.95 -18.61
CA VAL A 90 -11.98 13.30 -17.96
C VAL A 90 -13.28 14.01 -18.34
N ASN A 91 -14.24 13.27 -18.91
CA ASN A 91 -15.58 13.77 -19.23
C ASN A 91 -16.59 12.62 -19.35
N SER A 92 -17.88 12.93 -19.22
CA SER A 92 -18.95 11.92 -19.18
C SER A 92 -19.07 11.12 -20.47
N ARG A 93 -18.78 11.74 -21.63
CA ARG A 93 -18.88 11.08 -22.94
C ARG A 93 -17.88 9.94 -23.11
N LEU A 94 -16.73 9.99 -22.42
CA LEU A 94 -15.75 8.91 -22.46
C LEU A 94 -16.22 7.66 -21.72
N PHE A 95 -17.03 7.84 -20.69
CA PHE A 95 -17.51 6.74 -19.85
C PHE A 95 -18.90 6.25 -20.27
N GLY A 96 -19.66 7.00 -21.08
CA GLY A 96 -20.91 6.55 -21.70
C GLY A 96 -22.09 7.45 -21.34
N THR A 97 -23.26 6.85 -21.10
CA THR A 97 -24.47 7.58 -20.69
C THR A 97 -24.26 8.16 -19.29
N ASP A 98 -24.48 9.46 -19.15
CA ASP A 98 -24.34 10.16 -17.88
C ASP A 98 -25.50 9.81 -16.92
N PRO A 99 -25.24 9.14 -15.79
CA PRO A 99 -26.30 8.74 -14.85
C PRO A 99 -26.83 9.92 -14.03
N CYS A 100 -26.08 11.02 -13.92
CA CYS A 100 -26.48 12.22 -13.20
C CYS A 100 -26.11 13.50 -13.98
N PRO A 101 -26.88 13.86 -15.02
CA PRO A 101 -26.63 15.07 -15.79
C PRO A 101 -26.79 16.31 -14.90
N GLY A 102 -25.87 17.27 -15.03
CA GLY A 102 -25.87 18.51 -14.24
C GLY A 102 -25.14 18.41 -12.90
N THR A 103 -24.82 17.20 -12.41
CA THR A 103 -23.91 17.00 -11.28
C THR A 103 -22.49 16.81 -11.82
N GLY A 104 -21.55 17.67 -11.39
CA GLY A 104 -20.14 17.50 -11.77
C GLY A 104 -19.61 16.20 -11.18
N LYS A 105 -18.91 15.37 -11.95
CA LYS A 105 -18.38 14.08 -11.49
C LYS A 105 -16.87 14.15 -11.30
N TYR A 106 -16.32 13.06 -10.78
CA TYR A 106 -14.89 12.84 -10.69
C TYR A 106 -14.54 11.38 -10.95
N LEU A 107 -13.33 11.19 -11.47
CA LEU A 107 -12.71 9.90 -11.67
C LEU A 107 -11.80 9.58 -10.48
N LEU A 108 -11.94 8.37 -9.95
CA LEU A 108 -10.98 7.72 -9.06
C LEU A 108 -10.45 6.48 -9.75
N VAL A 109 -9.13 6.34 -9.81
CA VAL A 109 -8.49 5.15 -10.38
C VAL A 109 -7.55 4.54 -9.36
N TRP A 110 -7.74 3.25 -9.10
CA TRP A 110 -6.84 2.44 -8.30
C TRP A 110 -6.03 1.53 -9.23
N TYR A 111 -4.72 1.68 -9.21
CA TYR A 111 -3.82 0.90 -10.08
C TYR A 111 -2.53 0.52 -9.37
N LYS A 112 -1.83 -0.44 -9.96
CA LYS A 112 -0.50 -0.86 -9.57
C LYS A 112 0.42 -0.83 -10.78
N CYS A 113 1.71 -0.70 -10.55
CA CYS A 113 2.69 -0.89 -11.61
C CYS A 113 3.15 -2.36 -11.60
N ARG A 114 3.15 -3.02 -12.75
CA ARG A 114 3.65 -4.39 -12.90
C ARG A 114 4.82 -4.43 -13.87
N PRO A 115 5.84 -5.27 -13.66
CA PRO A 115 6.94 -5.39 -14.60
C PRO A 115 6.46 -5.98 -15.93
N ASN A 116 6.96 -5.46 -17.06
CA ASN A 116 6.56 -5.91 -18.40
C ASN A 116 6.96 -7.38 -18.65
N GLU A 117 8.14 -7.76 -18.17
CA GLU A 117 8.64 -9.13 -18.22
C GLU A 117 9.03 -9.53 -16.80
N TYR A 118 8.54 -10.68 -16.34
CA TYR A 118 8.92 -11.25 -15.05
C TYR A 118 9.17 -12.74 -15.14
N LYS A 119 9.98 -13.23 -14.19
CA LYS A 119 10.26 -14.63 -13.99
C LYS A 119 9.68 -15.02 -12.63
N SER A 120 8.89 -16.09 -12.62
CA SER A 120 8.47 -16.77 -11.41
C SER A 120 9.35 -17.99 -11.20
N LYS A 121 9.81 -18.22 -9.97
CA LYS A 121 10.42 -19.48 -9.57
C LYS A 121 9.86 -19.91 -8.23
N VAL A 122 9.54 -21.20 -8.11
CA VAL A 122 9.15 -21.79 -6.83
C VAL A 122 10.22 -22.78 -6.38
N ALA A 123 10.39 -22.89 -5.06
CA ALA A 123 11.16 -23.95 -4.42
C ALA A 123 10.32 -24.50 -3.26
N CYS A 124 10.26 -25.82 -3.13
CA CYS A 124 9.53 -26.47 -2.05
C CYS A 124 10.31 -26.34 -0.74
N GLU A 125 9.67 -26.69 0.37
CA GLU A 125 10.31 -26.67 1.69
C GLU A 125 11.65 -27.41 1.67
N ASP A 126 12.68 -26.76 2.21
CA ASP A 126 14.08 -27.21 2.28
C ASP A 126 14.83 -27.32 0.94
N ASP A 127 14.18 -27.05 -0.19
CA ASP A 127 14.86 -26.98 -1.49
C ASP A 127 15.67 -25.70 -1.66
N LYS A 128 16.74 -25.81 -2.44
CA LYS A 128 17.61 -24.69 -2.79
C LYS A 128 17.08 -23.92 -4.00
N LEU A 129 16.53 -22.73 -3.77
CA LEU A 129 16.15 -21.81 -4.83
C LEU A 129 17.39 -21.15 -5.43
N ARG A 130 17.54 -21.20 -6.76
CA ARG A 130 18.62 -20.51 -7.49
C ARG A 130 18.08 -19.49 -8.49
N LEU A 131 18.38 -18.23 -8.24
CA LEU A 131 18.12 -17.11 -9.15
C LEU A 131 19.40 -16.76 -9.93
N SER A 132 19.26 -16.54 -11.23
CA SER A 132 20.38 -16.12 -12.08
C SER A 132 19.91 -15.29 -13.26
N CYS A 133 20.71 -14.28 -13.59
CA CYS A 133 20.54 -13.45 -14.77
C CYS A 133 21.71 -13.66 -15.76
N LYS A 134 21.48 -13.32 -17.04
CA LYS A 134 22.50 -13.39 -18.09
C LYS A 134 23.63 -12.37 -17.80
N LYS A 135 24.74 -12.44 -18.55
CA LYS A 135 25.87 -11.48 -18.40
C LYS A 135 25.34 -10.04 -18.50
N SER A 136 25.92 -9.13 -17.71
CA SER A 136 25.55 -7.70 -17.52
C SER A 136 24.18 -7.38 -16.91
N MET A 137 23.39 -8.37 -16.47
CA MET A 137 22.10 -8.16 -15.79
C MET A 137 22.16 -8.49 -14.31
N VAL A 138 21.35 -7.81 -13.50
CA VAL A 138 21.19 -8.03 -12.06
C VAL A 138 19.74 -8.42 -11.71
N ILE A 139 19.59 -9.15 -10.61
CA ILE A 139 18.30 -9.61 -10.09
C ILE A 139 17.58 -8.45 -9.42
N ALA A 140 16.35 -8.16 -9.85
CA ALA A 140 15.44 -7.27 -9.16
C ALA A 140 14.23 -8.06 -8.64
N ILE A 141 14.20 -8.27 -7.32
CA ILE A 141 13.11 -8.94 -6.60
C ILE A 141 11.90 -8.01 -6.50
N TYR A 142 10.71 -8.50 -6.90
CA TYR A 142 9.45 -7.79 -6.78
C TYR A 142 8.55 -8.40 -5.71
N SER A 143 8.33 -9.71 -5.75
CA SER A 143 7.52 -10.41 -4.76
C SER A 143 8.26 -11.64 -4.26
N ALA A 144 8.10 -11.96 -3.00
CA ALA A 144 8.57 -13.20 -2.42
C ALA A 144 7.62 -13.60 -1.28
N ILE A 145 7.07 -14.80 -1.41
CA ILE A 145 6.08 -15.36 -0.49
C ILE A 145 6.62 -16.72 -0.05
N PHE A 146 6.86 -16.87 1.25
CA PHE A 146 7.17 -18.16 1.86
C PHE A 146 5.98 -18.61 2.68
N GLY A 147 5.42 -19.78 2.37
CA GLY A 147 4.22 -20.29 3.03
C GLY A 147 3.42 -21.19 2.10
N ARG A 148 2.10 -21.09 2.16
CA ARG A 148 1.17 -21.89 1.36
C ARG A 148 -0.02 -21.03 0.90
N THR A 149 -0.35 -21.13 -0.38
CA THR A 149 -1.52 -20.47 -1.00
C THR A 149 -2.61 -21.50 -1.34
N GLN A 150 -3.88 -21.09 -1.45
CA GLN A 150 -5.04 -21.99 -1.62
C GLN A 150 -4.93 -22.92 -2.85
N GLY A 151 -4.25 -22.50 -3.92
CA GLY A 151 -4.01 -23.31 -5.12
C GLY A 151 -2.72 -24.16 -5.11
N GLY A 152 -1.92 -24.11 -4.04
CA GLY A 152 -0.55 -24.65 -4.02
C GLY A 152 0.34 -24.06 -5.14
N SER A 153 1.41 -24.77 -5.48
CA SER A 153 2.19 -24.53 -6.70
C SER A 153 2.19 -25.80 -7.53
N LEU A 154 2.17 -25.68 -8.85
CA LEU A 154 2.33 -26.84 -9.76
C LEU A 154 3.64 -27.59 -9.49
N GLU A 155 4.66 -26.87 -9.02
CA GLU A 155 6.00 -27.41 -8.71
C GLU A 155 6.05 -28.09 -7.33
N CYS A 156 5.16 -27.71 -6.40
CA CYS A 156 5.07 -28.26 -5.05
C CYS A 156 3.63 -28.73 -4.78
N PRO A 157 3.23 -29.87 -5.36
CA PRO A 157 1.85 -30.34 -5.30
C PRO A 157 1.45 -30.68 -3.86
N TYR A 158 0.14 -30.59 -3.60
CA TYR A 158 -0.41 -30.92 -2.29
C TYR A 158 -0.31 -32.42 -2.02
N GLN A 159 0.48 -32.80 -1.02
CA GLN A 159 0.62 -34.21 -0.62
C GLN A 159 -0.23 -34.57 0.61
N ASN A 160 -0.84 -33.60 1.30
CA ASN A 160 -1.55 -33.85 2.56
C ASN A 160 -3.06 -34.07 2.34
N LEU A 161 -3.48 -35.29 2.00
CA LEU A 161 -4.89 -35.66 2.06
C LEU A 161 -5.45 -35.43 3.48
N GLY A 162 -6.45 -34.56 3.63
CA GLY A 162 -7.23 -34.40 4.86
C GLY A 162 -6.98 -33.14 5.71
N MET A 163 -6.05 -32.26 5.32
CA MET A 163 -5.84 -30.98 6.03
C MET A 163 -6.66 -29.84 5.38
N PRO A 164 -7.22 -28.88 6.16
CA PRO A 164 -7.95 -27.75 5.60
C PRO A 164 -7.06 -26.90 4.68
N MET A 165 -7.67 -26.32 3.64
CA MET A 165 -7.02 -25.35 2.76
C MET A 165 -6.76 -24.04 3.53
N ILE A 166 -5.67 -24.03 4.30
CA ILE A 166 -5.22 -22.85 5.05
C ILE A 166 -4.18 -22.11 4.23
N GLU A 167 -4.40 -20.80 4.07
CA GLU A 167 -3.39 -19.89 3.55
C GLU A 167 -2.52 -19.37 4.69
N CYS A 168 -1.20 -19.43 4.49
CA CYS A 168 -0.23 -18.91 5.44
C CYS A 168 0.94 -18.30 4.68
N GLN A 169 1.44 -17.16 5.15
CA GLN A 169 2.54 -16.46 4.51
C GLN A 169 3.42 -15.76 5.53
N SER A 170 4.73 -15.83 5.32
CA SER A 170 5.71 -15.11 6.12
C SER A 170 5.73 -13.63 5.74
N ALA A 171 5.56 -12.75 6.72
CA ALA A 171 5.59 -11.30 6.52
C ALA A 171 6.99 -10.77 6.16
N THR A 172 8.05 -11.52 6.46
CA THR A 172 9.45 -11.08 6.28
C THR A 172 10.07 -11.58 4.98
N ALA A 173 9.43 -12.51 4.28
CA ALA A 173 10.00 -13.19 3.11
C ALA A 173 10.49 -12.24 2.02
N LEU A 174 9.68 -11.23 1.68
CA LEU A 174 10.05 -10.23 0.70
C LEU A 174 11.28 -9.42 1.10
N GLN A 175 11.32 -8.93 2.34
CA GLN A 175 12.43 -8.10 2.82
C GLN A 175 13.74 -8.88 2.86
N LEU A 176 13.69 -10.15 3.27
CA LEU A 176 14.86 -11.02 3.27
C LEU A 176 15.39 -11.25 1.85
N MET A 177 14.49 -11.54 0.90
CA MET A 177 14.87 -11.76 -0.50
C MET A 177 15.46 -10.51 -1.14
N ILE A 178 14.89 -9.33 -0.85
CA ILE A 178 15.46 -8.05 -1.30
C ILE A 178 16.87 -7.89 -0.73
N LYS A 179 17.03 -8.04 0.59
CA LYS A 179 18.32 -7.90 1.27
C LYS A 179 19.38 -8.89 0.75
N ARG A 180 18.98 -10.14 0.47
CA ARG A 180 19.92 -11.22 0.14
C ARG A 180 20.27 -11.30 -1.34
N CYS A 181 19.31 -11.04 -2.23
CA CYS A 181 19.40 -11.35 -3.66
C CYS A 181 19.30 -10.14 -4.59
N HIS A 182 18.70 -9.04 -4.16
CA HIS A 182 18.53 -7.87 -5.03
C HIS A 182 19.89 -7.28 -5.42
N GLY A 183 20.02 -6.84 -6.67
CA GLY A 183 21.27 -6.28 -7.23
C GLY A 183 22.37 -7.31 -7.49
N LYS A 184 22.16 -8.60 -7.21
CA LYS A 184 23.14 -9.65 -7.48
C LYS A 184 22.89 -10.28 -8.84
N ARG A 185 23.96 -10.77 -9.49
CA ARG A 185 23.84 -11.52 -10.75
C ARG A 185 23.28 -12.93 -10.55
N SER A 186 23.65 -13.57 -9.45
CA SER A 186 23.14 -14.87 -9.04
C SER A 186 22.98 -14.91 -7.53
N CYS A 187 21.89 -15.50 -7.08
CA CYS A 187 21.57 -15.70 -5.68
C CYS A 187 21.07 -17.12 -5.47
N SER A 188 21.47 -17.74 -4.36
CA SER A 188 20.95 -19.03 -3.92
C SER A 188 20.57 -18.94 -2.46
N ILE A 189 19.38 -19.44 -2.12
CA ILE A 189 18.84 -19.46 -0.75
C ILE A 189 18.01 -20.73 -0.56
N TYR A 190 17.95 -21.25 0.66
CA TYR A 190 17.10 -22.40 1.00
C TYR A 190 15.71 -21.91 1.38
N ALA A 191 14.67 -22.60 0.87
CA ALA A 191 13.28 -22.34 1.22
C ALA A 191 12.93 -23.02 2.55
N SER A 192 13.57 -22.60 3.64
CA SER A 192 13.43 -23.23 4.96
C SER A 192 12.85 -22.27 6.01
N THR A 193 12.27 -22.86 7.05
CA THR A 193 11.77 -22.13 8.24
C THR A 193 12.87 -21.42 9.00
N TYR A 194 14.12 -21.88 8.90
CA TYR A 194 15.28 -21.23 9.49
C TYR A 194 15.54 -19.83 8.89
N GLU A 195 15.42 -19.71 7.56
CA GLU A 195 15.66 -18.44 6.86
C GLU A 195 14.45 -17.50 6.97
N PHE A 196 13.23 -18.03 6.81
CA PHE A 196 12.02 -17.23 6.61
C PHE A 196 11.03 -17.23 7.79
N GLY A 197 11.32 -17.98 8.86
CA GLY A 197 10.38 -18.29 9.93
C GLY A 197 9.34 -19.33 9.51
N ASP A 198 8.57 -19.85 10.46
CA ASP A 198 7.43 -20.74 10.17
C ASP A 198 6.10 -19.99 10.31
N PRO A 199 5.45 -19.59 9.21
CA PRO A 199 4.18 -18.87 9.23
C PRO A 199 2.95 -19.80 9.33
N CYS A 200 3.14 -21.11 9.29
CA CYS A 200 2.05 -22.08 9.17
C CYS A 200 1.97 -22.98 10.41
N TYR A 201 0.84 -23.68 10.56
CA TYR A 201 0.73 -24.74 11.55
C TYR A 201 1.66 -25.91 11.21
N PRO A 202 2.15 -26.66 12.22
CA PRO A 202 3.00 -27.83 12.01
C PRO A 202 2.38 -28.83 11.03
N GLY A 203 3.19 -29.37 10.11
CA GLY A 203 2.76 -30.34 9.11
C GLY A 203 2.24 -29.74 7.80
N ILE A 204 2.11 -28.41 7.70
CA ILE A 204 1.85 -27.74 6.43
C ILE A 204 3.16 -27.59 5.65
N GLN A 205 3.24 -28.28 4.50
CA GLN A 205 4.37 -28.12 3.59
C GLN A 205 4.31 -26.75 2.92
N LYS A 206 5.40 -25.99 3.08
CA LYS A 206 5.54 -24.64 2.57
C LYS A 206 6.30 -24.62 1.25
N HIS A 207 6.22 -23.49 0.55
CA HIS A 207 7.01 -23.23 -0.63
C HIS A 207 7.40 -21.75 -0.68
N LEU A 208 8.58 -21.47 -1.24
CA LEU A 208 9.04 -20.13 -1.53
C LEU A 208 8.71 -19.81 -3.00
N ASN A 209 7.80 -18.87 -3.23
CA ASN A 209 7.51 -18.32 -4.55
C ASN A 209 8.17 -16.94 -4.69
N VAL A 210 9.04 -16.78 -5.69
CA VAL A 210 9.75 -15.52 -5.95
C VAL A 210 9.48 -15.03 -7.37
N ILE A 211 8.97 -13.81 -7.44
CA ILE A 211 8.80 -13.06 -8.70
C ILE A 211 9.93 -12.04 -8.80
N TYR A 212 10.73 -12.16 -9.85
CA TYR A 212 11.88 -11.29 -10.09
C TYR A 212 12.07 -10.99 -11.57
N THR A 213 12.90 -9.99 -11.85
CA THR A 213 13.32 -9.64 -13.21
C THR A 213 14.84 -9.58 -13.29
N CYS A 214 15.34 -9.56 -14.52
CA CYS A 214 16.73 -9.27 -14.81
C CYS A 214 16.78 -7.91 -15.50
N ASP A 215 17.49 -6.94 -14.93
CA ASP A 215 17.67 -5.62 -15.55
C ASP A 215 19.16 -5.27 -15.68
N ASN A 216 19.49 -4.41 -16.63
CA ASN A 216 20.85 -3.98 -16.95
C ASN A 216 21.36 -2.85 -16.02
N THR A 217 20.59 -2.45 -15.01
CA THR A 217 20.89 -1.29 -14.18
C THR A 217 21.47 -1.67 -12.81
N PRO A 218 22.72 -1.26 -12.49
CA PRO A 218 22.91 -0.58 -11.22
C PRO A 218 22.16 0.76 -11.34
N LEU A 219 21.16 1.02 -10.48
CA LEU A 219 20.37 2.24 -10.54
C LEU A 219 21.27 3.50 -10.53
N LEU A 220 21.56 4.07 -11.69
CA LEU A 220 21.79 5.50 -11.80
C LEU A 220 20.45 6.15 -11.46
N LEU A 221 20.49 6.98 -10.43
CA LEU A 221 19.39 7.78 -9.93
C LEU A 221 18.70 8.53 -11.10
N PRO A 222 17.41 8.89 -10.99
CA PRO A 222 16.90 10.00 -11.78
C PRO A 222 17.77 11.21 -11.43
N VAL A 223 18.48 11.72 -12.42
CA VAL A 223 18.98 13.09 -12.42
C VAL A 223 17.72 13.95 -12.24
N ASP A 224 17.59 14.53 -11.06
CA ASP A 224 16.70 15.64 -10.82
C ASP A 224 17.26 16.79 -11.67
N GLU A 225 16.69 16.99 -12.86
CA GLU A 225 16.89 18.22 -13.62
C GLU A 225 16.12 19.34 -12.91
N THR A 226 16.69 19.83 -11.81
CA THR A 226 16.40 21.15 -11.29
C THR A 226 17.60 22.05 -11.60
N GLU A 227 17.48 22.80 -12.69
CA GLU A 227 18.38 23.91 -13.01
C GLU A 227 18.23 25.02 -11.93
N PRO A 228 19.33 25.63 -11.44
CA PRO A 228 19.29 26.66 -10.39
C PRO A 228 19.06 28.06 -10.97
N PRO A 229 18.72 29.06 -10.12
CA PRO A 229 19.75 30.06 -9.86
C PRO A 229 19.78 30.66 -8.44
N ALA A 230 20.99 31.15 -8.13
CA ALA A 230 21.34 32.32 -7.32
C ALA A 230 21.15 32.30 -5.78
N LEU A 231 22.27 31.95 -5.14
CA LEU A 231 22.92 32.69 -4.05
C LEU A 231 22.22 33.99 -3.57
N SER A 232 21.81 34.02 -2.29
CA SER A 232 22.23 35.10 -1.39
C SER A 232 22.21 34.62 0.06
N SER A 233 23.32 34.90 0.74
CA SER A 233 23.64 34.56 2.11
C SER A 233 22.98 35.51 3.11
N SER A 234 22.46 34.99 4.22
CA SER A 234 22.61 35.67 5.50
C SER A 234 22.58 34.67 6.64
N SER A 235 23.66 34.69 7.41
CA SER A 235 23.90 34.05 8.70
C SER A 235 22.85 34.43 9.75
N MET A 236 22.45 33.48 10.61
CA MET A 236 22.17 33.74 12.03
C MET A 236 22.25 32.41 12.81
N GLU A 237 22.94 32.47 13.96
CA GLU A 237 23.19 31.39 14.93
C GLU A 237 21.92 30.83 15.62
N PRO A 238 21.99 29.65 16.29
CA PRO A 238 20.82 28.96 16.81
C PRO A 238 20.40 29.53 18.18
N VAL A 239 19.15 29.99 18.27
CA VAL A 239 18.52 30.37 19.54
C VAL A 239 17.51 29.30 19.97
N GLY A 240 17.79 28.70 21.13
CA GLY A 240 16.80 28.25 22.12
C GLY A 240 15.68 27.31 21.68
N VAL A 241 15.89 26.01 21.88
CA VAL A 241 14.85 24.97 21.82
C VAL A 241 13.81 25.22 22.92
N SER A 242 12.57 25.52 22.55
CA SER A 242 11.43 25.58 23.48
C SER A 242 10.77 24.20 23.62
N THR A 243 10.38 23.87 24.85
CA THR A 243 9.85 22.59 25.33
C THR A 243 8.45 22.23 24.81
N GLU A 244 7.82 23.04 23.95
CA GLU A 244 6.48 22.77 23.42
C GLU A 244 6.46 21.80 22.23
N MET A 245 7.53 21.73 21.44
CA MET A 245 7.60 20.86 20.25
C MET A 245 7.72 19.36 20.59
N ALA A 246 8.18 19.02 21.80
CA ALA A 246 8.32 17.63 22.24
C ALA A 246 6.95 16.98 22.57
N LEU A 247 5.99 17.76 23.07
CA LEU A 247 4.65 17.27 23.40
C LEU A 247 3.86 16.96 22.12
N LEU A 248 3.93 17.82 21.10
CA LEU A 248 3.25 17.59 19.83
C LEU A 248 3.81 16.37 19.09
N SER A 249 5.14 16.16 19.13
CA SER A 249 5.77 14.97 18.55
C SER A 249 5.32 13.68 19.22
N ASN A 250 5.19 13.68 20.54
CA ASN A 250 4.75 12.49 21.29
C ASN A 250 3.26 12.20 21.07
N ILE A 251 2.42 13.24 20.96
CA ILE A 251 0.99 13.08 20.67
C ILE A 251 0.78 12.55 19.26
N LEU A 252 1.51 13.07 18.26
CA LEU A 252 1.43 12.55 16.88
C LEU A 252 1.93 11.11 16.78
N ALA A 253 2.99 10.74 17.49
CA ALA A 253 3.49 9.37 17.53
C ALA A 253 2.48 8.41 18.19
N ALA A 254 1.83 8.83 19.28
CA ALA A 254 0.77 8.06 19.92
C ALA A 254 -0.47 7.94 19.02
N TYR A 255 -0.87 9.02 18.33
CA TYR A 255 -2.00 9.00 17.40
C TYR A 255 -1.75 8.06 16.23
N ALA A 256 -0.55 8.13 15.62
CA ALA A 256 -0.15 7.23 14.54
C ALA A 256 -0.19 5.76 14.98
N PHE A 257 0.32 5.44 16.17
CA PHE A 257 0.31 4.10 16.74
C PHE A 257 -1.12 3.56 17.00
N ILE A 258 -2.03 4.44 17.48
CA ILE A 258 -3.44 4.09 17.72
C ILE A 258 -4.17 3.83 16.39
N THR A 259 -3.90 4.62 15.35
CA THR A 259 -4.54 4.45 14.03
C THR A 259 -4.09 3.19 13.29
N GLU A 260 -2.86 2.71 13.54
CA GLU A 260 -2.35 1.48 12.92
C GLU A 260 -2.86 0.19 13.59
N ASN A 261 -3.35 0.24 14.84
CA ASN A 261 -3.73 -0.96 15.62
C ASN A 261 -4.97 -0.74 16.52
N PRO A 262 -6.18 -0.57 15.95
CA PRO A 262 -7.39 -0.22 16.72
C PRO A 262 -7.77 -1.29 17.75
N GLU A 263 -7.50 -2.58 17.48
CA GLU A 263 -7.82 -3.69 18.40
C GLU A 263 -6.98 -3.66 19.68
N ARG A 264 -5.70 -3.29 19.57
CA ARG A 264 -4.80 -3.17 20.73
C ARG A 264 -5.11 -1.93 21.56
N ALA A 265 -5.45 -0.82 20.91
CA ALA A 265 -5.84 0.42 21.59
C ALA A 265 -7.10 0.23 22.44
N ALA A 266 -8.11 -0.48 21.91
CA ALA A 266 -9.31 -0.84 22.66
C ALA A 266 -8.99 -1.69 23.90
N LEU A 267 -8.07 -2.65 23.77
CA LEU A 267 -7.67 -3.52 24.87
C LEU A 267 -6.96 -2.76 26.00
N TYR A 268 -6.08 -1.81 25.66
CA TYR A 268 -5.42 -0.93 26.65
C TYR A 268 -6.39 0.03 27.32
N PHE A 269 -7.37 0.54 26.58
CA PHE A 269 -8.41 1.39 27.17
C PHE A 269 -9.26 0.62 28.17
N VAL A 270 -9.71 -0.58 27.81
CA VAL A 270 -10.52 -1.45 28.68
C VAL A 270 -9.73 -1.87 29.92
N SER A 271 -8.45 -2.23 29.79
CA SER A 271 -7.62 -2.60 30.95
C SER A 271 -7.39 -1.42 31.89
N GLY A 272 -7.19 -0.21 31.36
CA GLY A 272 -7.08 1.03 32.15
C GLY A 272 -8.34 1.34 32.95
N VAL A 273 -9.53 1.22 32.32
CA VAL A 273 -10.82 1.41 33.00
C VAL A 273 -11.03 0.36 34.09
N CYS A 274 -10.70 -0.91 33.83
CA CYS A 274 -10.81 -1.98 34.82
C CYS A 274 -9.90 -1.74 36.02
N ILE A 275 -8.64 -1.36 35.81
CA ILE A 275 -7.69 -1.06 36.90
C ILE A 275 -8.20 0.16 37.71
N GLY A 276 -8.67 1.21 37.03
CA GLY A 276 -9.25 2.39 37.68
C GLY A 276 -10.44 2.03 38.57
N LEU A 277 -11.38 1.23 38.07
CA LEU A 277 -12.53 0.77 38.84
C LEU A 277 -12.11 -0.05 40.07
N VAL A 278 -11.14 -0.96 39.93
CA VAL A 278 -10.62 -1.75 41.05
C VAL A 278 -9.98 -0.85 42.11
N LEU A 279 -9.19 0.15 41.71
CA LEU A 279 -8.58 1.10 42.64
C LEU A 279 -9.62 1.97 43.34
N THR A 280 -10.67 2.41 42.64
CA THR A 280 -11.76 3.17 43.27
C THR A 280 -12.55 2.31 44.25
N LEU A 281 -12.83 1.06 43.93
CA LEU A 281 -13.48 0.10 44.83
C LEU A 281 -12.62 -0.16 46.06
N LEU A 282 -11.30 -0.36 45.90
CA LEU A 282 -10.38 -0.53 47.02
C LEU A 282 -10.33 0.70 47.92
N ALA A 283 -10.27 1.90 47.34
CA ALA A 283 -10.30 3.15 48.10
C ALA A 283 -11.63 3.32 48.86
N LEU A 284 -12.75 2.88 48.27
CA LEU A 284 -14.08 2.95 48.87
C LEU A 284 -14.24 1.92 49.99
N VAL A 285 -13.71 0.71 49.82
CA VAL A 285 -13.66 -0.31 50.88
C VAL A 285 -12.80 0.16 52.06
N LEU A 286 -11.61 0.71 51.80
CA LEU A 286 -10.76 1.29 52.85
C LEU A 286 -11.45 2.46 53.57
N ARG A 287 -12.14 3.33 52.84
CA ARG A 287 -12.94 4.42 53.40
C ARG A 287 -14.08 3.93 54.31
N VAL A 288 -14.71 2.80 53.96
CA VAL A 288 -15.81 2.22 54.75
C VAL A 288 -15.27 1.48 55.98
N SER A 289 -14.21 0.66 55.82
CA SER A 289 -13.58 -0.06 56.93
C SER A 289 -12.92 0.86 57.96
N CYS A 290 -12.36 2.00 57.56
CA CYS A 290 -11.81 2.98 58.50
C CYS A 290 -12.86 3.90 59.15
N ARG A 291 -14.15 3.76 58.80
CA ARG A 291 -15.24 4.54 59.41
C ARG A 291 -16.02 3.75 60.47
N THR A 292 -15.67 2.49 60.68
CA THR A 292 -16.25 1.58 61.68
C THR A 292 -15.25 1.26 62.80
N ASP A 293 -14.62 2.30 63.36
CA ASP A 293 -13.97 2.31 64.67
C ASP A 293 -14.23 3.68 65.33
#